data_AF-A0A956IUY6-F1
#
_entry.id   AF-A0A956IUY6-F1
#
_cell.length_a   1.000
_cell.length_b   1.000
_cell.length_c   1.000
_cell.angle_alpha   90.00
_cell.angle_beta   90.00
_cell.angle_gamma   90.00
#
_symmetry.space_group_name_H-M   'P 1'
#
loop_
_entity.id
_entity.type
_entity.pdbx_description
1 polymer ?
#
loop_
_entity_poly.entity_id
_entity_poly.type
_entity_poly.pdbx_seq_one_letter_code
_entity_poly.pdbx_strand_id
1 'polypeptide(L)'
;ALLDRSLKIEPVPNSLFLLGTIELKRDHLDAAVQAFEGMIDLPFESQLSRLRWEIAAHAHLGQIFLRQGKKAPGEEHLRVALRQLNSLIAFPSLEDDERSAHLIERGKILFALGDVELAMADFRQARLTTPDLPDAYTTPMLFVVSHGYYDEAREIYHQVLGRDEIRETLKLYFSLWIVDLALRQGREEDREAAAFLRTYKADPWPQKLALHAQGKLSFEELLKTAADPGEKAEAYFYEGLRRWRSGNAKGGRELLQKVIATGMMSFFEYDMALHYLEANELPREPQRPAPVKAAGR
;
A
#
# COMPACT_ATOMS: atom_id res chain seq x y z
N ALA A 1 -22.87 -1.25 13.59
CA ALA A 1 -23.08 -1.67 12.19
C ALA A 1 -23.48 -3.16 12.13
N LEU A 2 -23.87 -3.69 10.97
CA LEU A 2 -24.19 -5.13 10.78
C LEU A 2 -23.02 -6.05 11.18
N LEU A 3 -21.77 -5.59 10.99
CA LEU A 3 -20.55 -6.29 11.41
C LEU A 3 -20.51 -6.51 12.94
N ASP A 4 -20.76 -5.48 13.75
CA ASP A 4 -20.80 -5.60 15.22
C ASP A 4 -21.90 -6.55 15.71
N ARG A 5 -23.01 -6.66 14.96
CA ARG A 5 -24.08 -7.63 15.25
C ARG A 5 -23.66 -9.06 14.88
N SER A 6 -22.94 -9.22 13.76
CA SER A 6 -22.39 -10.52 13.33
C SER A 6 -21.35 -11.05 14.31
N LEU A 7 -20.45 -10.20 14.81
CA LEU A 7 -19.40 -10.57 15.76
C LEU A 7 -19.95 -10.99 17.13
N LYS A 8 -21.14 -10.52 17.50
CA LYS A 8 -21.84 -10.94 18.73
C LYS A 8 -22.48 -12.32 18.63
N ILE A 9 -22.59 -12.88 17.42
CA ILE A 9 -23.22 -14.17 17.17
C ILE A 9 -22.15 -15.26 17.06
N GLU A 10 -21.12 -15.05 16.24
CA GLU A 10 -19.95 -15.95 16.16
C GLU A 10 -18.73 -15.21 15.58
N PRO A 11 -17.63 -15.06 16.32
CA PRO A 11 -16.42 -14.45 15.80
C PRO A 11 -15.74 -15.42 14.82
N VAL A 12 -15.71 -15.05 13.54
CA VAL A 12 -14.95 -15.75 12.51
C VAL A 12 -13.73 -14.92 12.09
N PRO A 13 -12.59 -15.55 11.73
CA PRO A 13 -11.34 -14.84 11.46
C PRO A 13 -11.47 -13.71 10.43
N ASN A 14 -12.21 -13.95 9.34
CA ASN A 14 -12.49 -12.95 8.30
C ASN A 14 -13.14 -11.66 8.86
N SER A 15 -14.12 -11.81 9.76
CA SER A 15 -14.88 -10.68 10.31
C SER A 15 -14.02 -9.83 11.24
N LEU A 16 -13.18 -10.48 12.05
CA LEU A 16 -12.23 -9.79 12.92
C LEU A 16 -11.11 -9.13 12.11
N PHE A 17 -10.60 -9.77 11.06
CA PHE A 17 -9.61 -9.18 10.15
C PHE A 17 -10.15 -7.91 9.49
N LEU A 18 -11.39 -7.97 8.97
CA LEU A 18 -12.05 -6.83 8.36
C LEU A 18 -12.29 -5.71 9.40
N LEU A 19 -12.78 -6.05 10.60
CA LEU A 19 -12.95 -5.07 11.68
C LEU A 19 -11.61 -4.40 12.01
N GLY A 20 -10.56 -5.19 12.27
CA GLY A 20 -9.24 -4.69 12.60
C GLY A 20 -8.67 -3.77 11.53
N THR A 21 -8.87 -4.12 10.25
CA THR A 21 -8.45 -3.29 9.10
C THR A 21 -9.22 -1.97 9.05
N ILE A 22 -10.53 -1.98 9.26
CA ILE A 22 -11.36 -0.75 9.26
C ILE A 22 -10.97 0.16 10.42
N GLU A 23 -10.83 -0.40 11.62
CA GLU A 23 -10.47 0.36 12.82
C GLU A 23 -9.03 0.92 12.71
N LEU A 24 -8.10 0.17 12.11
CA LEU A 24 -6.76 0.66 11.80
C LEU A 24 -6.80 1.86 10.84
N LYS A 25 -7.57 1.78 9.75
CA LYS A 25 -7.71 2.88 8.78
C LYS A 25 -8.41 4.11 9.37
N ARG A 26 -9.15 3.95 10.47
CA ARG A 26 -9.78 5.03 11.24
C ARG A 26 -8.90 5.59 12.36
N ASP A 27 -7.66 5.10 12.50
CA ASP A 27 -6.77 5.44 13.62
C ASP A 27 -7.31 5.02 15.01
N HIS A 28 -8.23 4.06 15.05
CA HIS A 28 -8.73 3.47 16.29
C HIS A 28 -7.84 2.28 16.70
N LEU A 29 -6.58 2.58 17.02
CA LEU A 29 -5.53 1.57 17.18
C LEU A 29 -5.84 0.50 18.23
N ASP A 30 -6.44 0.88 19.37
CA ASP A 30 -6.77 -0.08 20.43
C ASP A 30 -7.88 -1.05 20.01
N ALA A 31 -8.87 -0.57 19.25
CA ALA A 31 -9.92 -1.43 18.69
C ALA A 31 -9.36 -2.36 17.61
N ALA A 32 -8.43 -1.88 16.79
CA ALA A 32 -7.71 -2.70 15.82
C ALA A 32 -6.89 -3.81 16.50
N VAL A 33 -6.15 -3.48 17.56
CA VAL A 33 -5.40 -4.46 18.37
C VAL A 33 -6.32 -5.54 18.92
N GLN A 34 -7.44 -5.15 19.56
CA GLN A 34 -8.41 -6.11 20.10
C GLN A 34 -8.95 -7.06 19.03
N ALA A 35 -9.23 -6.55 17.83
CA ALA A 35 -9.72 -7.38 16.73
C ALA A 35 -8.65 -8.40 16.26
N PHE A 36 -7.39 -7.97 16.09
CA PHE A 36 -6.32 -8.85 15.63
C PHE A 36 -5.86 -9.85 16.71
N GLU A 37 -5.79 -9.46 17.99
CA GLU A 37 -5.53 -10.39 19.09
C GLU A 37 -6.63 -11.43 19.19
N GLY A 38 -7.90 -11.01 19.10
CA GLY A 38 -9.05 -11.90 19.13
C GLY A 38 -9.05 -12.94 18.00
N MET A 39 -8.34 -12.71 16.89
CA MET A 39 -8.19 -13.71 15.83
C MET A 39 -7.26 -14.86 16.22
N ILE A 40 -6.19 -14.58 16.98
CA ILE A 40 -5.16 -15.57 17.32
C ILE A 40 -5.74 -16.66 18.23
N ASP A 41 -6.70 -16.30 19.08
CA ASP A 41 -7.33 -17.20 20.05
C ASP A 41 -8.48 -18.05 19.47
N LEU A 42 -8.83 -17.88 18.19
CA LEU A 42 -9.93 -18.63 17.57
C LEU A 42 -9.56 -20.09 17.29
N PRO A 43 -10.52 -21.03 17.37
CA PRO A 43 -10.34 -22.36 16.82
C PRO A 43 -10.27 -22.30 15.29
N PHE A 44 -9.36 -23.08 14.70
CA PHE A 44 -9.19 -23.17 13.25
C PHE A 44 -9.38 -24.59 12.74
N GLU A 45 -10.00 -24.72 11.57
CA GLU A 45 -10.28 -26.00 10.91
C GLU A 45 -9.02 -26.79 10.56
N SER A 46 -7.90 -26.09 10.31
CA SER A 46 -6.63 -26.71 9.97
C SER A 46 -5.44 -25.89 10.45
N GLN A 47 -4.29 -26.54 10.59
CA GLN A 47 -3.03 -25.86 10.92
C GLN A 47 -2.64 -24.83 9.85
N LEU A 48 -2.95 -25.09 8.59
CA LEU A 48 -2.70 -24.15 7.50
C LEU A 48 -3.58 -22.90 7.63
N SER A 49 -4.87 -23.07 7.92
CA SER A 49 -5.80 -21.94 8.16
C SER A 49 -5.34 -21.11 9.35
N ARG A 50 -4.98 -21.77 10.47
CA ARG A 50 -4.40 -21.11 11.65
C ARG A 50 -3.17 -20.27 11.29
N LEU A 51 -2.22 -20.87 10.56
CA LEU A 51 -0.97 -20.20 10.21
C LEU A 51 -1.21 -18.94 9.38
N ARG A 52 -2.13 -18.98 8.40
CA ARG A 52 -2.48 -17.81 7.57
C ARG A 52 -3.02 -16.66 8.43
N TRP A 53 -3.91 -16.96 9.36
CA TRP A 53 -4.54 -15.95 10.21
C TRP A 53 -3.61 -15.41 11.29
N GLU A 54 -2.78 -16.26 11.90
CA GLU A 54 -1.73 -15.84 12.83
C GLU A 54 -0.72 -14.91 12.14
N ILE A 55 -0.27 -15.23 10.91
CA ILE A 55 0.63 -14.37 10.14
C ILE A 55 0.01 -12.98 9.95
N ALA A 56 -1.25 -12.92 9.48
CA ALA A 56 -1.93 -11.66 9.23
C ALA A 56 -2.08 -10.83 10.52
N ALA A 57 -2.52 -11.46 11.62
CA ALA A 57 -2.67 -10.81 12.91
C ALA A 57 -1.33 -10.28 13.44
N HIS A 58 -0.27 -11.09 13.43
CA HIS A 58 1.06 -10.67 13.87
C HIS A 58 1.64 -9.55 12.98
N ALA A 59 1.43 -9.60 11.66
CA ALA A 59 1.88 -8.53 10.77
C ALA A 59 1.23 -7.18 11.11
N HIS A 60 -0.09 -7.16 11.31
CA HIS A 60 -0.82 -5.94 11.67
C HIS A 60 -0.52 -5.45 13.08
N LEU A 61 -0.48 -6.34 14.08
CA LEU A 61 -0.10 -5.98 15.45
C LEU A 61 1.31 -5.39 15.51
N GLY A 62 2.24 -5.97 14.75
CA GLY A 62 3.60 -5.45 14.59
C GLY A 62 3.61 -4.01 14.10
N GLN A 63 2.89 -3.72 13.01
CA GLN A 63 2.77 -2.38 12.44
C GLN A 63 2.09 -1.39 13.40
N ILE A 64 1.01 -1.80 14.06
CA ILE A 64 0.29 -0.95 15.03
C ILE A 64 1.19 -0.58 16.19
N PHE A 65 1.92 -1.54 16.77
CA PHE A 65 2.82 -1.26 17.88
C PHE A 65 4.00 -0.37 17.46
N LEU A 66 4.55 -0.55 16.26
CA LEU A 66 5.56 0.38 15.72
C LEU A 66 4.99 1.80 15.59
N ARG A 67 3.76 1.96 15.09
CA ARG A 67 3.06 3.25 14.99
C ARG A 67 2.83 3.90 16.36
N GLN A 68 2.54 3.09 17.39
CA GLN A 68 2.42 3.56 18.78
C GLN A 68 3.77 3.87 19.45
N GLY A 69 4.91 3.73 18.74
CA GLY A 69 6.25 3.87 19.30
C GLY A 69 6.70 2.70 20.19
N LYS A 70 5.90 1.64 20.29
CA LYS A 70 6.20 0.41 21.05
C LYS A 70 7.09 -0.52 20.20
N LYS A 71 8.36 -0.11 20.03
CA LYS A 71 9.29 -0.79 19.11
C LYS A 71 9.51 -2.28 19.42
N ALA A 72 9.80 -2.63 20.67
CA ALA A 72 10.09 -4.02 21.03
C ALA A 72 8.90 -4.98 20.81
N PRO A 73 7.67 -4.68 21.28
CA PRO A 73 6.48 -5.49 20.93
C PRO A 73 6.24 -5.55 19.43
N GLY A 74 6.39 -4.42 18.73
CA GLY A 74 6.22 -4.37 17.27
C GLY A 74 7.15 -5.33 16.55
N GLU A 75 8.46 -5.27 16.86
CA GLU A 75 9.45 -6.18 16.29
C GLU A 75 9.20 -7.65 16.64
N GLU A 76 8.72 -7.94 17.85
CA GLU A 76 8.40 -9.31 18.27
C GLU A 76 7.31 -9.93 17.40
N HIS A 77 6.19 -9.22 17.22
CA HIS A 77 5.11 -9.65 16.34
C HIS A 77 5.59 -9.82 14.89
N LEU A 78 6.34 -8.85 14.35
CA LEU A 78 6.90 -8.95 13.00
C LEU A 78 7.84 -10.16 12.82
N ARG A 79 8.67 -10.46 13.82
CA ARG A 79 9.55 -11.64 13.79
C ARG A 79 8.77 -12.95 13.87
N VAL A 80 7.65 -13.01 14.59
CA VAL A 80 6.76 -14.18 14.59
C VAL A 80 6.19 -14.40 13.19
N ALA A 81 5.58 -13.37 12.60
CA ALA A 81 5.02 -13.43 11.24
C ALA A 81 6.10 -13.83 10.21
N LEU A 82 7.30 -13.26 10.30
CA LEU A 82 8.42 -13.61 9.41
C LEU A 82 8.81 -15.09 9.49
N ARG A 83 8.93 -15.65 10.71
CA ARG A 83 9.25 -17.08 10.87
C ARG A 83 8.17 -17.97 10.27
N GLN A 84 6.90 -17.63 10.51
CA GLN A 84 5.76 -18.36 9.98
C GLN A 84 5.67 -18.28 8.45
N LEU A 85 5.89 -17.11 7.86
CA LEU A 85 5.95 -16.92 6.40
C LEU A 85 7.10 -17.70 5.78
N ASN A 86 8.27 -17.74 6.39
CA ASN A 86 9.39 -18.55 5.89
C ASN A 86 9.02 -20.04 5.81
N SER A 87 8.33 -20.56 6.84
CA SER A 87 7.80 -21.92 6.79
C SER A 87 6.75 -22.07 5.69
N LEU A 88 5.78 -21.16 5.61
CA LEU A 88 4.65 -21.22 4.69
C LEU A 88 5.09 -21.17 3.21
N ILE A 89 5.97 -20.23 2.86
CA ILE A 89 6.51 -20.08 1.51
C ILE A 89 7.35 -21.30 1.11
N ALA A 90 7.97 -22.01 2.04
CA ALA A 90 8.75 -23.21 1.72
C ALA A 90 7.89 -24.45 1.41
N PHE A 91 6.56 -24.41 1.59
CA PHE A 91 5.70 -25.55 1.28
C PHE A 91 5.66 -25.82 -0.23
N PRO A 92 6.00 -27.05 -0.68
CA PRO A 92 6.01 -27.38 -2.10
C PRO A 92 4.63 -27.32 -2.77
N SER A 93 3.57 -27.62 -2.01
CA SER A 93 2.18 -27.65 -2.51
C SER A 93 1.46 -26.30 -2.42
N LEU A 94 2.18 -25.23 -2.11
CA LEU A 94 1.60 -23.89 -2.08
C LEU A 94 1.48 -23.39 -3.52
N GLU A 95 0.26 -23.02 -3.93
CA GLU A 95 -0.02 -22.50 -5.27
C GLU A 95 0.76 -21.21 -5.52
N ASP A 96 1.08 -20.92 -6.78
CA ASP A 96 1.93 -19.79 -7.15
C ASP A 96 1.31 -18.44 -6.76
N ASP A 97 -0.01 -18.29 -6.89
CA ASP A 97 -0.75 -17.09 -6.45
C ASP A 97 -0.62 -16.85 -4.94
N GLU A 98 -0.78 -17.92 -4.14
CA GLU A 98 -0.63 -17.85 -2.68
C GLU A 98 0.83 -17.56 -2.29
N ARG A 99 1.77 -18.22 -2.97
CA ARG A 99 3.21 -18.00 -2.78
C ARG A 99 3.59 -16.55 -3.08
N SER A 100 3.09 -15.99 -4.17
CA SER A 100 3.32 -14.60 -4.57
C SER A 100 2.77 -13.62 -3.53
N ALA A 101 1.53 -13.82 -3.06
CA ALA A 101 0.96 -13.00 -1.99
C ALA A 101 1.79 -13.06 -0.70
N HIS A 102 2.24 -14.25 -0.29
CA HIS A 102 3.07 -14.41 0.90
C HIS A 102 4.48 -13.81 0.76
N LEU A 103 5.07 -13.82 -0.45
CA LEU A 103 6.31 -13.10 -0.73
C LEU A 103 6.12 -11.59 -0.55
N ILE A 104 5.01 -11.02 -1.03
CA ILE A 104 4.70 -9.59 -0.84
C ILE A 104 4.55 -9.26 0.64
N GLU A 105 3.82 -10.07 1.41
CA GLU A 105 3.69 -9.89 2.86
C GLU A 105 5.04 -9.96 3.57
N ARG A 106 5.87 -10.95 3.23
CA ARG A 106 7.21 -11.08 3.79
C ARG A 106 8.10 -9.89 3.45
N GLY A 107 8.01 -9.38 2.21
CA GLY A 107 8.73 -8.19 1.78
C GLY A 107 8.40 -6.97 2.65
N LYS A 108 7.12 -6.71 2.92
CA LYS A 108 6.70 -5.61 3.81
C LYS A 108 7.23 -5.77 5.23
N ILE A 109 7.24 -6.99 5.76
CA ILE A 109 7.76 -7.29 7.11
C ILE A 109 9.28 -7.12 7.18
N LEU A 110 10.01 -7.65 6.19
CA LEU A 110 11.46 -7.48 6.06
C LEU A 110 11.82 -6.01 5.97
N PHE A 111 11.08 -5.24 5.18
CA PHE A 111 11.25 -3.80 5.11
C PHE A 111 11.10 -3.17 6.49
N ALA A 112 9.99 -3.41 7.19
CA ALA A 112 9.75 -2.86 8.53
C ALA A 112 10.83 -3.24 9.57
N LEU A 113 11.47 -4.40 9.41
CA LEU A 113 12.60 -4.87 10.22
C LEU A 113 13.96 -4.29 9.80
N GLY A 114 14.02 -3.51 8.72
CA GLY A 114 15.23 -2.88 8.19
C GLY A 114 15.97 -3.69 7.13
N ASP A 115 15.48 -4.87 6.77
CA ASP A 115 16.06 -5.76 5.76
C ASP A 115 15.59 -5.38 4.34
N VAL A 116 15.83 -4.12 3.96
CA VAL A 116 15.30 -3.50 2.72
C VAL A 116 15.68 -4.28 1.46
N GLU A 117 16.92 -4.74 1.33
CA GLU A 117 17.35 -5.50 0.13
C GLU A 117 16.60 -6.82 -0.01
N LEU A 118 16.36 -7.52 1.10
CA LEU A 118 15.57 -8.76 1.09
C LEU A 118 14.09 -8.47 0.78
N ALA A 119 13.57 -7.34 1.24
CA ALA A 119 12.23 -6.90 0.88
C ALA A 119 12.06 -6.69 -0.62
N MET A 120 13.01 -5.98 -1.25
CA MET A 120 12.98 -5.74 -2.70
C MET A 120 13.22 -7.03 -3.50
N ALA A 121 13.99 -7.97 -2.97
CA ALA A 121 14.14 -9.30 -3.56
C ALA A 121 12.82 -10.08 -3.54
N ASP A 122 12.06 -10.03 -2.45
CA ASP A 122 10.75 -10.69 -2.34
C ASP A 122 9.71 -10.10 -3.30
N PHE A 123 9.66 -8.77 -3.43
CA PHE A 123 8.79 -8.13 -4.43
C PHE A 123 9.16 -8.48 -5.87
N ARG A 124 10.44 -8.66 -6.18
CA ARG A 124 10.88 -9.18 -7.48
C ARG A 124 10.46 -10.64 -7.66
N GLN A 125 10.66 -11.47 -6.64
CA GLN A 125 10.30 -12.88 -6.71
C GLN A 125 8.80 -13.08 -6.88
N ALA A 126 7.95 -12.29 -6.20
CA ALA A 126 6.49 -12.35 -6.36
C ALA A 126 6.07 -12.13 -7.83
N ARG A 127 6.65 -11.12 -8.49
CA ARG A 127 6.42 -10.82 -9.92
C ARG A 127 6.95 -11.92 -10.85
N LEU A 128 8.04 -12.58 -10.49
CA LEU A 128 8.56 -13.73 -11.26
C LEU A 128 7.67 -14.97 -11.10
N THR A 129 7.08 -15.17 -9.92
CA THR A 129 6.19 -16.30 -9.63
C THR A 129 4.83 -16.15 -10.30
N THR A 130 4.24 -14.96 -10.29
CA THR A 130 2.95 -14.69 -10.95
C THR A 130 3.01 -13.48 -11.88
N PRO A 131 3.68 -13.60 -13.04
CA PRO A 131 3.92 -12.48 -13.94
C PRO A 131 2.65 -11.86 -14.52
N ASP A 132 1.54 -12.59 -14.51
CA ASP A 132 0.28 -12.17 -15.14
C ASP A 132 -0.76 -11.74 -14.10
N LEU A 133 -0.44 -11.84 -12.81
CA LEU A 133 -1.31 -11.43 -11.71
C LEU A 133 -1.10 -9.94 -11.39
N PRO A 134 -2.12 -9.06 -11.54
CA PRO A 134 -1.96 -7.62 -11.27
C PRO A 134 -1.50 -7.29 -9.84
N ASP A 135 -1.89 -8.11 -8.86
CA ASP A 135 -1.53 -7.91 -7.45
C ASP A 135 -0.03 -8.06 -7.20
N ALA A 136 0.67 -8.86 -8.02
CA ALA A 136 2.13 -8.99 -7.97
C ALA A 136 2.86 -7.68 -8.28
N TYR A 137 2.20 -6.73 -8.95
CA TYR A 137 2.75 -5.42 -9.27
C TYR A 137 2.14 -4.30 -8.43
N THR A 138 0.83 -4.35 -8.19
CA THR A 138 0.07 -3.26 -7.57
C THR A 138 0.51 -3.00 -6.13
N THR A 139 0.56 -4.04 -5.30
CA THR A 139 0.95 -3.88 -3.89
C THR A 139 2.42 -3.48 -3.74
N PRO A 140 3.38 -4.11 -4.43
CA PRO A 140 4.76 -3.63 -4.43
C PRO A 140 4.93 -2.20 -4.96
N MET A 141 4.25 -1.83 -6.06
CA MET A 141 4.33 -0.47 -6.61
C MET A 141 3.86 0.56 -5.58
N LEU A 142 2.68 0.35 -5.01
CA LEU A 142 2.11 1.20 -3.97
C LEU A 142 3.09 1.37 -2.81
N PHE A 143 3.71 0.27 -2.38
CA PHE A 143 4.66 0.24 -1.29
C PHE A 143 5.93 1.03 -1.60
N VAL A 144 6.61 0.76 -2.73
CA VAL A 144 7.88 1.42 -3.07
C VAL A 144 7.68 2.92 -3.34
N VAL A 145 6.58 3.31 -3.99
CA VAL A 145 6.25 4.73 -4.21
C VAL A 145 5.97 5.45 -2.89
N SER A 146 5.21 4.81 -2.00
CA SER A 146 4.88 5.39 -0.69
C SER A 146 6.11 5.62 0.17
N HIS A 147 7.18 4.83 -0.01
CA HIS A 147 8.43 4.95 0.74
C HIS A 147 9.57 5.65 -0.03
N GLY A 148 9.30 6.16 -1.23
CA GLY A 148 10.29 6.94 -1.99
C GLY A 148 11.32 6.14 -2.81
N TYR A 149 11.08 4.86 -3.08
CA TYR A 149 11.97 3.97 -3.84
C TYR A 149 11.69 4.08 -5.35
N TYR A 150 12.28 5.10 -5.98
CA TYR A 150 12.01 5.45 -7.38
C TYR A 150 12.55 4.44 -8.38
N ASP A 151 13.74 3.88 -8.15
CA ASP A 151 14.36 2.96 -9.11
C ASP A 151 13.61 1.63 -9.15
N GLU A 152 13.16 1.14 -7.99
CA GLU A 152 12.30 -0.02 -7.86
C GLU A 152 10.91 0.23 -8.45
N ALA A 153 10.33 1.42 -8.25
CA ALA A 153 9.08 1.81 -8.90
C ALA A 153 9.21 1.78 -10.43
N ARG A 154 10.30 2.32 -10.99
CA ARG A 154 10.57 2.25 -12.43
C ARG A 154 10.72 0.82 -12.92
N GLU A 155 11.44 -0.02 -12.18
CA GLU A 155 11.61 -1.43 -12.53
C GLU A 155 10.24 -2.14 -12.64
N ILE A 156 9.34 -1.91 -11.68
CA ILE A 156 7.98 -2.44 -11.71
C ILE A 156 7.21 -1.92 -12.92
N TYR A 157 7.29 -0.62 -13.20
CA TYR A 157 6.56 -0.01 -14.31
C TYR A 157 6.98 -0.53 -15.68
N HIS A 158 8.29 -0.62 -15.93
CA HIS A 158 8.80 -1.12 -17.20
C HIS A 158 8.43 -2.58 -17.45
N GLN A 159 8.27 -3.39 -16.39
CA GLN A 159 7.77 -4.75 -16.52
C GLN A 159 6.28 -4.83 -16.85
N VAL A 160 5.44 -3.89 -16.39
CA VAL A 160 4.00 -3.89 -16.70
C VAL A 160 3.66 -3.21 -18.01
N LEU A 161 4.47 -2.27 -18.49
CA LEU A 161 4.15 -1.45 -19.66
C LEU A 161 3.82 -2.30 -20.90
N GLY A 162 4.60 -3.36 -21.12
CA GLY A 162 4.44 -4.28 -22.24
C GLY A 162 3.48 -5.46 -22.03
N ARG A 163 2.74 -5.51 -20.92
CA ARG A 163 1.83 -6.63 -20.61
C ARG A 163 0.38 -6.31 -20.95
N ASP A 164 -0.26 -7.15 -21.75
CA ASP A 164 -1.64 -6.93 -22.20
C ASP A 164 -2.67 -7.32 -21.11
N GLU A 165 -2.30 -8.23 -20.21
CA GLU A 165 -3.10 -8.66 -19.06
C GLU A 165 -3.29 -7.52 -18.04
N ILE A 166 -2.37 -6.56 -18.05
CA ILE A 166 -2.42 -5.38 -17.18
C ILE A 166 -3.23 -4.28 -17.85
N ARG A 167 -4.35 -3.92 -17.22
CA ARG A 167 -5.25 -2.86 -17.73
C ARG A 167 -4.52 -1.54 -17.92
N GLU A 168 -4.83 -0.83 -19.01
CA GLU A 168 -4.27 0.50 -19.29
C GLU A 168 -4.51 1.51 -18.17
N THR A 169 -5.65 1.42 -17.49
CA THR A 169 -5.97 2.26 -16.33
C THR A 169 -4.96 2.09 -15.21
N LEU A 170 -4.50 0.87 -14.93
CA LEU A 170 -3.48 0.62 -13.90
C LEU A 170 -2.10 1.18 -14.34
N LYS A 171 -1.75 1.01 -15.61
CA LYS A 171 -0.53 1.61 -16.20
C LYS A 171 -0.56 3.14 -16.09
N LEU A 172 -1.73 3.77 -16.22
CA LEU A 172 -1.89 5.21 -16.01
C LEU A 172 -1.56 5.60 -14.56
N TYR A 173 -2.16 4.95 -13.56
CA TYR A 173 -1.90 5.25 -12.16
C TYR A 173 -0.41 5.10 -11.82
N PHE A 174 0.23 4.04 -12.30
CA PHE A 174 1.67 3.86 -12.14
C PHE A 174 2.48 4.99 -12.79
N SER A 175 2.06 5.43 -13.97
CA SER A 175 2.70 6.56 -14.67
C SER A 175 2.57 7.86 -13.86
N LEU A 176 1.39 8.13 -13.27
CA LEU A 176 1.18 9.28 -12.40
C LEU A 176 2.12 9.24 -11.18
N TRP A 177 2.24 8.08 -10.54
CA TRP A 177 3.09 7.91 -9.36
C TRP A 177 4.57 8.05 -9.66
N ILE A 178 5.05 7.49 -10.77
CA ILE A 178 6.48 7.59 -11.14
C ILE A 178 6.86 9.01 -11.54
N VAL A 179 6.01 9.69 -12.32
CA VAL A 179 6.25 11.09 -12.69
C VAL A 179 6.26 11.96 -11.43
N ASP A 180 5.27 11.79 -10.55
CA ASP A 180 5.23 12.57 -9.32
C ASP A 180 6.41 12.29 -8.39
N LEU A 181 6.84 11.02 -8.28
CA LEU A 181 8.01 10.64 -7.48
C LEU A 181 9.31 11.22 -8.06
N ALA A 182 9.51 11.19 -9.38
CA ALA A 182 10.65 11.85 -10.02
C ALA A 182 10.71 13.34 -9.65
N LEU A 183 9.56 14.03 -9.74
CA LEU A 183 9.44 15.45 -9.43
C LEU A 183 9.71 15.76 -7.96
N ARG A 184 9.27 14.92 -7.01
CA ARG A 184 9.57 15.08 -5.58
C ARG A 184 11.07 14.99 -5.28
N GLN A 185 11.78 14.13 -6.02
CA GLN A 185 13.20 13.83 -5.83
C GLN A 185 14.12 14.70 -6.70
N GLY A 186 13.58 15.55 -7.57
CA GLY A 186 14.36 16.33 -8.52
C GLY A 186 15.10 15.49 -9.56
N ARG A 187 14.57 14.30 -9.89
CA ARG A 187 15.14 13.37 -10.88
C ARG A 187 14.57 13.65 -12.28
N GLU A 188 15.26 13.15 -13.32
CA GLU A 188 14.69 13.13 -14.68
C GLU A 188 13.41 12.29 -14.67
N GLU A 189 12.36 12.79 -15.33
CA GLU A 189 11.12 12.04 -15.50
C GLU A 189 11.35 10.79 -16.37
N ASP A 190 10.65 9.71 -16.04
CA ASP A 190 10.64 8.52 -16.89
C ASP A 190 9.89 8.84 -18.20
N ARG A 191 10.56 8.64 -19.34
CA ARG A 191 10.09 9.12 -20.65
C ARG A 191 8.85 8.37 -21.10
N GLU A 192 8.81 7.07 -20.84
CA GLU A 192 7.72 6.15 -21.15
C GLU A 192 6.51 6.48 -20.30
N ALA A 193 6.67 6.69 -18.99
CA ALA A 193 5.60 7.15 -18.11
C ALA A 193 5.00 8.49 -18.57
N ALA A 194 5.85 9.47 -18.84
CA ALA A 194 5.40 10.78 -19.32
C ALA A 194 4.72 10.69 -20.70
N ALA A 195 5.21 9.81 -21.60
CA ALA A 195 4.59 9.56 -22.90
C ALA A 195 3.21 8.91 -22.76
N PHE A 196 3.09 7.90 -21.90
CA PHE A 196 1.85 7.20 -21.63
C PHE A 196 0.76 8.17 -21.16
N LEU A 197 1.08 9.07 -20.21
CA LEU A 197 0.15 10.12 -19.76
C LEU A 197 -0.30 11.06 -20.89
N ARG A 198 0.58 11.39 -21.84
CA ARG A 198 0.24 12.27 -22.98
C ARG A 198 -0.73 11.62 -23.96
N THR A 199 -0.62 10.31 -24.16
CA THR A 199 -1.37 9.58 -25.20
C THR A 199 -2.59 8.83 -24.67
N TYR A 200 -2.74 8.71 -23.35
CA TYR A 200 -3.83 7.96 -22.73
C TYR A 200 -5.21 8.52 -23.10
N LYS A 201 -6.08 7.63 -23.60
CA LYS A 201 -7.46 7.94 -24.03
C LYS A 201 -8.47 6.82 -23.75
N ALA A 202 -8.09 5.78 -23.01
CA ALA A 202 -8.94 4.61 -22.79
C ALA A 202 -10.19 4.94 -21.96
N ASP A 203 -10.00 5.58 -20.79
CA ASP A 203 -11.09 5.89 -19.87
C ASP A 203 -11.26 7.40 -19.66
N PRO A 204 -12.50 7.95 -19.66
CA PRO A 204 -12.73 9.40 -19.58
C PRO A 204 -12.22 10.08 -18.32
N TRP A 205 -12.43 9.49 -17.14
CA TRP A 205 -12.01 10.09 -15.88
C TRP A 205 -10.49 10.01 -15.68
N PRO A 206 -9.83 8.83 -15.82
CA PRO A 206 -8.38 8.74 -15.76
C PRO A 206 -7.67 9.62 -16.81
N GLN A 207 -8.28 9.83 -17.99
CA GLN A 207 -7.77 10.82 -18.96
C GLN A 207 -7.72 12.25 -18.39
N LYS A 208 -8.72 12.66 -17.61
CA LYS A 208 -8.70 13.98 -16.95
C LYS A 208 -7.61 14.08 -15.89
N LEU A 209 -7.35 13.00 -15.14
CA LEU A 209 -6.20 12.94 -14.22
C LEU A 209 -4.88 13.13 -14.98
N ALA A 210 -4.73 12.48 -16.13
CA ALA A 210 -3.55 12.63 -17.00
C ALA A 210 -3.39 14.07 -17.53
N LEU A 211 -4.50 14.71 -17.93
CA LEU A 211 -4.51 16.12 -18.37
C LEU A 211 -4.15 17.07 -17.22
N HIS A 212 -4.68 16.81 -16.02
CA HIS A 212 -4.36 17.57 -14.82
C HIS A 212 -2.88 17.42 -14.42
N ALA A 213 -2.32 16.21 -14.47
CA ALA A 213 -0.89 15.98 -14.24
C ALA A 213 -0.01 16.77 -15.22
N GLN A 214 -0.45 16.92 -16.47
CA GLN A 214 0.21 17.73 -17.50
C GLN A 214 -0.06 19.25 -17.38
N GLY A 215 -0.88 19.70 -16.42
CA GLY A 215 -1.26 21.10 -16.27
C GLY A 215 -2.24 21.61 -17.34
N LYS A 216 -2.84 20.70 -18.13
CA LYS A 216 -3.81 21.03 -19.19
C LYS A 216 -5.25 21.13 -18.68
N LEU A 217 -5.50 20.68 -17.46
CA LEU A 217 -6.80 20.77 -16.78
C LEU A 217 -6.55 21.33 -15.37
N SER A 218 -7.21 22.44 -15.03
CA SER A 218 -7.10 23.02 -13.69
C SER A 218 -7.70 22.10 -12.64
N PHE A 219 -7.29 22.27 -11.38
CA PHE A 219 -7.88 21.51 -10.28
C PHE A 219 -9.38 21.83 -10.11
N GLU A 220 -9.77 23.09 -10.29
CA GLU A 220 -11.16 23.53 -10.20
C GLU A 220 -12.04 22.86 -11.26
N GLU A 221 -11.55 22.76 -12.50
CA GLU A 221 -12.26 22.06 -13.57
C GLU A 221 -12.29 20.55 -13.34
N LEU A 222 -11.17 19.94 -12.94
CA LEU A 222 -11.10 18.53 -12.62
C LEU A 222 -12.15 18.17 -11.56
N LEU A 223 -12.13 18.87 -10.42
CA LEU A 223 -13.04 18.64 -9.30
C LEU A 223 -14.50 18.89 -9.66
N LYS A 224 -14.79 19.91 -10.49
CA LYS A 224 -16.16 20.19 -10.96
C LYS A 224 -16.74 19.02 -11.77
N THR A 225 -15.89 18.27 -12.46
CA THR A 225 -16.33 17.14 -13.29
C THR A 225 -16.29 15.78 -12.59
N ALA A 226 -15.88 15.73 -11.32
CA ALA A 226 -15.90 14.52 -10.52
C ALA A 226 -17.34 14.15 -10.11
N ALA A 227 -17.81 12.99 -10.55
CA ALA A 227 -19.17 12.51 -10.41
C ALA A 227 -19.45 11.86 -9.04
N ASP A 228 -18.45 11.20 -8.46
CA ASP A 228 -18.61 10.38 -7.25
C ASP A 228 -17.50 10.63 -6.20
N PRO A 229 -17.62 10.06 -4.98
CA PRO A 229 -16.61 10.22 -3.93
C PRO A 229 -15.22 9.67 -4.31
N GLY A 230 -15.13 8.64 -5.15
CA GLY A 230 -13.88 8.06 -5.64
C GLY A 230 -13.14 9.02 -6.57
N GLU A 231 -13.83 9.55 -7.58
CA GLU A 231 -13.25 10.57 -8.47
C GLU A 231 -12.82 11.82 -7.68
N LYS A 232 -13.60 12.23 -6.67
CA LYS A 232 -13.18 13.32 -5.76
C LYS A 232 -11.94 12.97 -4.95
N ALA A 233 -11.84 11.74 -4.44
CA ALA A 233 -10.67 11.26 -3.71
C ALA A 233 -9.41 11.35 -4.58
N GLU A 234 -9.48 10.87 -5.83
CA GLU A 234 -8.36 10.95 -6.76
C GLU A 234 -8.00 12.40 -7.11
N ALA A 235 -8.98 13.25 -7.41
CA ALA A 235 -8.73 14.67 -7.70
C ALA A 235 -8.04 15.39 -6.53
N TYR A 236 -8.51 15.15 -5.30
CA TYR A 236 -7.86 15.70 -4.10
C TYR A 236 -6.46 15.14 -3.90
N PHE A 237 -6.26 13.85 -4.14
CA PHE A 237 -4.96 13.21 -3.97
C PHE A 237 -3.92 13.80 -4.92
N TYR A 238 -4.16 13.77 -6.22
CA TYR A 238 -3.16 14.22 -7.21
C TYR A 238 -2.84 15.72 -7.12
N GLU A 239 -3.84 16.57 -6.84
CA GLU A 239 -3.59 17.99 -6.56
C GLU A 239 -2.87 18.17 -5.21
N GLY A 240 -3.23 17.38 -4.19
CA GLY A 240 -2.57 17.38 -2.89
C GLY A 240 -1.07 17.12 -3.00
N LEU A 241 -0.69 16.10 -3.77
CA LEU A 241 0.71 15.79 -4.08
C LEU A 241 1.40 16.97 -4.79
N ARG A 242 0.78 17.52 -5.85
CA ARG A 242 1.30 18.67 -6.60
C ARG A 242 1.55 19.87 -5.69
N ARG A 243 0.59 20.24 -4.83
CA ARG A 243 0.73 21.37 -3.89
C ARG A 243 1.84 21.12 -2.89
N TRP A 244 1.89 19.94 -2.30
CA TRP A 244 2.89 19.62 -1.28
C TRP A 244 4.30 19.68 -1.86
N ARG A 245 4.56 19.03 -3.00
CA ARG A 245 5.90 19.06 -3.64
C ARG A 245 6.29 20.45 -4.14
N SER A 246 5.33 21.30 -4.51
CA SER A 246 5.56 22.67 -5.01
C SER A 246 5.68 23.73 -3.90
N GLY A 247 5.89 23.31 -2.65
CA GLY A 247 6.13 24.20 -1.51
C GLY A 247 4.88 24.58 -0.70
N ASN A 248 3.68 24.20 -1.13
CA ASN A 248 2.45 24.38 -0.36
C ASN A 248 2.08 23.12 0.42
N ALA A 249 2.93 22.76 1.39
CA ALA A 249 2.74 21.56 2.22
C ALA A 249 1.42 21.59 3.01
N LYS A 250 1.02 22.77 3.52
CA LYS A 250 -0.24 22.94 4.23
C LYS A 250 -1.43 22.60 3.34
N GLY A 251 -1.53 23.23 2.17
CA GLY A 251 -2.61 22.99 1.22
C GLY A 251 -2.60 21.57 0.66
N GLY A 252 -1.42 20.96 0.49
CA GLY A 252 -1.31 19.55 0.10
C GLY A 252 -1.92 18.62 1.14
N ARG A 253 -1.57 18.78 2.42
CA ARG A 253 -2.13 17.98 3.53
C ARG A 253 -3.63 18.19 3.71
N GLU A 254 -4.12 19.42 3.59
CA GLU A 254 -5.56 19.70 3.64
C GLU A 254 -6.33 18.93 2.56
N LEU A 255 -5.75 18.76 1.36
CA LEU A 255 -6.37 17.95 0.32
C LEU A 255 -6.27 16.46 0.62
N LEU A 256 -5.14 15.95 1.14
CA LEU A 256 -5.05 14.56 1.57
C LEU A 256 -6.04 14.24 2.71
N GLN A 257 -6.29 15.17 3.62
CA GLN A 257 -7.35 15.01 4.63
C GLN A 257 -8.74 14.89 3.99
N LYS A 258 -9.00 15.60 2.88
CA LYS A 258 -10.24 15.44 2.11
C LYS A 258 -10.32 14.07 1.42
N VAL A 259 -9.19 13.49 1.00
CA VAL A 259 -9.14 12.09 0.53
C VAL A 259 -9.67 11.17 1.61
N ILE A 260 -9.16 11.28 2.84
CA ILE A 260 -9.63 10.48 3.98
C ILE A 260 -11.12 10.70 4.26
N ALA A 261 -11.59 11.94 4.17
CA ALA A 261 -12.99 12.30 4.38
C ALA A 261 -13.96 11.69 3.34
N THR A 262 -13.48 11.23 2.18
CA THR A 262 -14.33 10.53 1.20
C THR A 262 -14.76 9.14 1.68
N GLY A 263 -14.02 8.54 2.61
CA GLY A 263 -14.30 7.19 3.11
C GLY A 263 -13.97 6.06 2.12
N MET A 264 -13.26 6.36 1.02
CA MET A 264 -12.90 5.38 -0.02
C MET A 264 -11.75 4.46 0.43
N MET A 265 -11.95 3.71 1.52
CA MET A 265 -10.95 2.89 2.20
C MET A 265 -10.34 1.78 1.33
N SER A 266 -10.89 1.46 0.16
CA SER A 266 -10.34 0.48 -0.77
C SER A 266 -9.49 1.09 -1.89
N PHE A 267 -9.34 2.42 -1.93
CA PHE A 267 -8.62 3.12 -2.99
C PHE A 267 -7.13 3.26 -2.63
N PHE A 268 -6.26 3.20 -3.64
CA PHE A 268 -4.82 3.40 -3.46
C PHE A 268 -4.52 4.78 -2.87
N GLU A 269 -5.22 5.80 -3.36
CA GLU A 269 -5.10 7.18 -2.92
C GLU A 269 -5.41 7.34 -1.43
N TYR A 270 -6.35 6.56 -0.89
CA TYR A 270 -6.68 6.58 0.53
C TYR A 270 -5.51 6.05 1.35
N ASP A 271 -4.96 4.90 0.97
CA ASP A 271 -3.85 4.27 1.68
C ASP A 271 -2.56 5.11 1.62
N MET A 272 -2.26 5.69 0.46
CA MET A 272 -1.13 6.60 0.30
C MET A 272 -1.33 7.90 1.09
N ALA A 273 -2.54 8.48 1.05
CA ALA A 273 -2.85 9.69 1.79
C ALA A 273 -2.68 9.47 3.30
N LEU A 274 -3.18 8.33 3.81
CA LEU A 274 -3.03 7.95 5.20
C LEU A 274 -1.55 7.83 5.57
N HIS A 275 -0.77 7.09 4.77
CA HIS A 275 0.67 6.93 4.98
C HIS A 275 1.42 8.28 5.05
N TYR A 276 1.18 9.18 4.10
CA TYR A 276 1.83 10.50 4.07
C TYR A 276 1.39 11.42 5.20
N LEU A 277 0.12 11.36 5.61
CA LEU A 277 -0.40 12.14 6.74
C LEU A 277 0.17 11.65 8.07
N GLU A 278 0.30 10.33 8.25
CA GLU A 278 0.88 9.71 9.45
C GLU A 278 2.37 10.05 9.60
N ALA A 279 3.14 9.93 8.51
CA ALA A 279 4.53 10.36 8.50
C ALA A 279 4.69 11.89 8.58
N ASN A 280 3.61 12.64 8.32
CA ASN A 280 3.62 14.09 8.07
C ASN A 280 4.71 14.48 7.05
N GLU A 281 4.94 13.60 6.08
CA GLU A 281 6.05 13.70 5.13
C GLU A 281 5.59 13.22 3.76
N LEU A 282 6.08 13.90 2.73
CA LEU A 282 6.04 13.42 1.36
C LEU A 282 7.47 13.00 0.98
N PRO A 283 7.78 11.69 0.86
CA PRO A 283 9.15 11.22 0.72
C PRO A 283 9.84 11.82 -0.51
N ARG A 284 11.01 12.44 -0.26
CA ARG A 284 11.92 13.00 -1.29
C ARG A 284 13.19 12.18 -1.46
N GLU A 285 13.34 11.14 -0.65
CA GLU A 285 14.42 10.17 -0.70
C GLU A 285 13.88 8.83 -0.20
N PRO A 286 14.53 7.69 -0.53
CA PRO A 286 14.13 6.39 -0.02
C PRO A 286 14.15 6.36 1.51
N GLN A 287 12.98 6.17 2.11
CA GLN A 287 12.86 6.07 3.56
C GLN A 287 13.36 4.70 4.01
N ARG A 288 14.27 4.69 4.97
CA ARG A 288 14.73 3.46 5.63
C ARG A 288 14.15 3.43 7.04
N PRO A 289 13.46 2.34 7.44
CA PRO A 289 13.04 2.19 8.82
C PRO A 289 14.27 2.15 9.73
N ALA A 290 14.12 2.70 10.94
CA ALA A 290 15.23 2.84 11.87
C ALA A 290 15.85 1.47 12.16
N PRO A 291 17.19 1.31 12.06
CA PRO A 291 17.84 0.02 12.17
C PRO A 291 17.43 -0.69 13.46
N VAL A 292 17.07 -1.95 13.31
CA VAL A 292 16.88 -2.85 14.44
C VAL A 292 18.28 -3.11 14.99
N LYS A 293 18.61 -2.54 16.15
CA LYS A 293 19.85 -2.93 16.84
C LYS A 293 19.72 -4.43 17.12
N ALA A 294 20.58 -5.24 16.50
CA ALA A 294 20.69 -6.63 16.86
C ALA A 294 20.84 -6.71 18.38
N ALA A 295 19.90 -7.38 19.05
CA ALA A 295 20.07 -7.70 20.46
C ALA A 295 21.44 -8.36 20.60
N GLY A 296 22.29 -7.76 21.42
CA GLY A 296 23.62 -8.30 21.70
C GLY A 296 23.51 -9.77 22.07
N ARG A 297 24.39 -10.58 21.48
CA ARG A 297 24.59 -11.98 21.83
C ARG A 297 24.85 -12.15 23.32
#